data_AF-Q52UZ1-F1
#
_entry.id   AF-Q52UZ1-F1
#
_cell.length_a   1.000
_cell.length_b   1.000
_cell.length_c   1.000
_cell.angle_alpha   90.00
_cell.angle_beta   90.00
_cell.angle_gamma   90.00
#
_symmetry.space_group_name_H-M   'P 1'
#
loop_
_entity.id
_entity.type
_entity.pdbx_description
1 polymer ?
#
loop_
_entity_poly.entity_id
_entity_poly.type
_entity_poly.pdbx_seq_one_letter_code
_entity_poly.pdbx_strand_id
1 'polypeptide(L)'
;RNGRPGVAHPCLFGSEPNGLQGTSFLQARRASASSPCPGTACFAGVDGPHKIKLGGAIRYFGDGFAVAKRLPDPQGKMRRYWRIPVMDGEFLCEDSTRAVDGAVGGGNLLFLGRKHADTLIVAEIAVEAAKAVPGAILPFPGGIVRSGSKVGGRTKGMMASTNDAYCPTLKGRAGSALPPECGVVLEIVIDG
;
A
#
# COMPACT_ATOMS: atom_id res chain seq x y z
N ARG A 1 9.09 11.12 14.93
CA ARG A 1 8.63 12.53 14.99
C ARG A 1 8.04 12.93 16.35
N ASN A 2 7.48 12.00 17.13
CA ASN A 2 6.92 12.25 18.46
C ASN A 2 7.69 11.52 19.59
N GLY A 3 8.91 11.05 19.31
CA GLY A 3 9.73 10.29 20.28
C GLY A 3 9.20 8.90 20.65
N ARG A 4 8.09 8.44 20.06
CA ARG A 4 7.50 7.12 20.31
C ARG A 4 7.88 6.12 19.20
N PRO A 5 7.91 4.80 19.49
CA PRO A 5 8.00 3.77 18.46
C PRO A 5 6.93 4.00 17.39
N GLY A 6 7.29 3.80 16.12
CA GLY A 6 6.40 4.06 15.00
C GLY A 6 6.67 3.12 13.84
N VAL A 7 5.64 2.92 13.02
CA VAL A 7 5.71 2.13 11.80
C VAL A 7 5.44 3.06 10.62
N ALA A 8 6.23 2.94 9.57
CA ALA A 8 5.87 3.52 8.28
C ALA A 8 4.69 2.73 7.73
N HIS A 9 3.49 3.32 7.74
CA HIS A 9 2.30 2.67 7.22
C HIS A 9 2.51 2.34 5.72
N PRO A 10 1.96 1.23 5.20
CA PRO A 10 2.05 0.86 3.78
C PRO A 10 1.89 2.06 2.86
N CYS A 11 2.88 2.29 2.00
CA CYS A 11 2.83 3.28 0.94
C CYS A 11 1.55 3.12 0.12
N LEU A 12 0.99 4.23 -0.34
CA LEU A 12 -0.27 4.24 -1.08
C LEU A 12 0.01 4.75 -2.48
N PHE A 13 -0.21 3.89 -3.45
CA PHE A 13 0.02 4.16 -4.87
C PHE A 13 -1.32 4.35 -5.57
N GLY A 14 -1.32 5.23 -6.56
CA GLY A 14 -2.49 5.55 -7.36
C GLY A 14 -2.07 6.22 -8.65
N SER A 15 -2.84 6.03 -9.70
CA SER A 15 -2.51 6.47 -11.06
C SER A 15 -2.53 8.00 -11.22
N GLU A 16 -3.33 8.71 -10.41
CA GLU A 16 -3.41 10.17 -10.46
C GLU A 16 -3.40 10.80 -9.06
N PRO A 17 -2.78 11.98 -8.88
CA PRO A 17 -2.78 12.70 -7.59
C PRO A 17 -4.19 13.02 -7.06
N ASN A 18 -5.12 13.33 -7.96
CA ASN A 18 -6.52 13.58 -7.58
C ASN A 18 -7.24 12.28 -7.21
N GLY A 19 -6.93 11.17 -7.87
CA GLY A 19 -7.37 9.84 -7.46
C GLY A 19 -6.80 9.44 -6.10
N LEU A 20 -5.54 9.75 -5.81
CA LEU A 20 -4.95 9.58 -4.48
C LEU A 20 -5.68 10.43 -3.42
N GLN A 21 -6.01 11.69 -3.70
CA GLN A 21 -6.78 12.51 -2.75
C GLN A 21 -8.26 12.06 -2.59
N GLY A 22 -8.89 11.70 -3.71
CA GLY A 22 -10.30 11.37 -3.84
C GLY A 22 -10.63 9.90 -3.61
N THR A 23 -9.63 9.02 -3.51
CA THR A 23 -9.85 7.65 -3.07
C THR A 23 -10.42 7.71 -1.67
N SER A 24 -11.72 7.43 -1.60
CA SER A 24 -12.44 7.05 -0.40
C SER A 24 -11.68 6.02 0.42
N PHE A 25 -10.76 5.25 -0.17
CA PHE A 25 -9.81 4.37 0.50
C PHE A 25 -8.79 5.08 1.42
N LEU A 26 -8.23 6.22 1.02
CA LEU A 26 -7.29 6.99 1.84
C LEU A 26 -8.03 7.61 3.03
N GLN A 27 -9.18 8.26 2.80
CA GLN A 27 -10.02 8.78 3.88
C GLN A 27 -10.61 7.67 4.76
N ALA A 28 -11.10 6.56 4.18
CA ALA A 28 -11.68 5.44 4.91
C ALA A 28 -10.62 4.70 5.72
N ARG A 29 -9.43 4.35 5.20
CA ARG A 29 -8.39 3.71 6.02
C ARG A 29 -7.81 4.66 7.07
N ARG A 30 -7.67 5.96 6.78
CA ARG A 30 -7.20 6.93 7.78
C ARG A 30 -8.22 7.16 8.91
N ALA A 31 -9.50 7.16 8.60
CA ALA A 31 -10.57 7.31 9.60
C ALA A 31 -10.92 6.00 10.32
N SER A 32 -10.77 4.83 9.68
CA SER A 32 -11.17 3.52 10.23
C SER A 32 -10.01 2.65 10.74
N ALA A 33 -8.75 2.95 10.42
CA ALA A 33 -7.61 2.12 10.86
C ALA A 33 -6.57 2.87 11.71
N SER A 34 -6.41 4.20 11.60
CA SER A 34 -5.53 4.93 12.53
C SER A 34 -6.31 5.63 13.63
N SER A 35 -7.32 6.43 13.32
CA SER A 35 -8.12 7.14 14.33
C SER A 35 -8.76 6.26 15.42
N PRO A 36 -9.22 5.02 15.16
CA PRO A 36 -9.78 4.15 16.20
C PRO A 36 -8.73 3.24 16.86
N CYS A 37 -7.49 3.20 16.37
CA CYS A 37 -6.42 2.47 17.03
C CYS A 37 -5.90 3.28 18.24
N PRO A 38 -5.94 2.73 19.46
CA PRO A 38 -5.60 3.46 20.67
C PRO A 38 -4.19 4.07 20.65
N GLY A 39 -4.08 5.32 21.07
CA GLY A 39 -2.83 6.05 21.27
C GLY A 39 -2.05 6.41 19.99
N THR A 40 -2.61 6.20 18.80
CA THR A 40 -1.89 6.45 17.55
C THR A 40 -1.72 7.94 17.23
N ALA A 41 -0.77 8.25 16.36
CA ALA A 41 -0.59 9.58 15.77
C ALA A 41 -0.12 9.43 14.32
N CYS A 42 -0.55 10.32 13.44
CA CYS A 42 -0.29 10.23 12.01
C CYS A 42 0.57 11.40 11.50
N PHE A 43 1.66 11.08 10.80
CA PHE A 43 2.63 12.03 10.29
C PHE A 43 2.88 11.80 8.80
N ALA A 44 3.32 12.83 8.08
CA ALA A 44 3.70 12.68 6.68
C ALA A 44 4.97 11.83 6.54
N GLY A 45 4.85 10.67 5.87
CA GLY A 45 5.96 9.72 5.71
C GLY A 45 6.98 10.11 4.64
N VAL A 46 6.56 10.85 3.61
CA VAL A 46 7.40 11.28 2.49
C VAL A 46 7.27 12.77 2.25
N ASP A 47 8.32 13.38 1.68
CA ASP A 47 8.30 14.74 1.14
C ASP A 47 8.23 14.64 -0.40
N GLY A 48 7.51 15.57 -1.02
CA GLY A 48 7.24 15.56 -2.46
C GLY A 48 6.47 16.81 -2.90
N PRO A 49 6.35 17.04 -4.21
CA PRO A 49 5.80 18.30 -4.74
C PRO A 49 4.29 18.42 -4.47
N HIS A 50 3.56 17.32 -4.57
CA HIS A 50 2.10 17.33 -4.46
C HIS A 50 1.64 17.32 -3.00
N LYS A 51 0.81 18.30 -2.61
CA LYS A 51 0.23 18.39 -1.28
C LYS A 51 -1.10 17.64 -1.20
N ILE A 52 -1.23 16.71 -0.27
CA ILE A 52 -2.46 15.96 -0.01
C ILE A 52 -2.97 16.30 1.39
N LYS A 53 -4.24 16.71 1.51
CA LYS A 53 -4.85 16.93 2.84
C LYS A 53 -4.93 15.60 3.60
N LEU A 54 -4.52 15.64 4.87
CA LEU A 54 -4.53 14.51 5.80
C LEU A 54 -5.37 14.91 7.03
N GLY A 55 -4.74 15.45 8.07
CA GLY A 55 -5.42 15.92 9.28
C GLY A 55 -6.39 17.05 9.00
N GLY A 56 -6.14 17.87 7.96
CA GLY A 56 -7.05 18.93 7.55
C GLY A 56 -8.41 18.44 7.05
N ALA A 57 -8.53 17.17 6.64
CA ALA A 57 -9.79 16.52 6.31
C ALA A 57 -10.37 15.75 7.52
N ILE A 58 -9.52 15.06 8.28
CA ILE A 58 -9.95 14.25 9.44
C ILE A 58 -10.46 15.12 10.60
N ARG A 59 -9.97 16.35 10.74
CA ARG A 59 -10.34 17.26 11.85
C ARG A 59 -11.84 17.47 12.02
N TYR A 60 -12.63 17.33 10.96
CA TYR A 60 -14.08 17.49 11.03
C TYR A 60 -14.74 16.41 11.90
N PHE A 61 -14.08 15.27 12.11
CA PHE A 61 -14.51 14.25 13.07
C PHE A 61 -14.58 14.79 14.50
N GLY A 62 -13.70 15.73 14.87
CA GLY A 62 -13.71 16.35 16.19
C GLY A 62 -14.82 17.38 16.39
N ASP A 63 -15.81 17.46 15.49
CA ASP A 63 -17.02 18.27 15.61
C ASP A 63 -16.80 19.73 16.08
N GLY A 64 -15.80 20.39 15.49
CA GLY A 64 -15.43 21.77 15.83
C GLY A 64 -14.52 21.94 17.05
N PHE A 65 -14.30 20.90 17.85
CA PHE A 65 -13.39 20.91 19.00
C PHE A 65 -11.92 20.67 18.64
N ALA A 66 -11.62 20.33 17.37
CA ALA A 66 -10.26 20.09 16.92
C ALA A 66 -9.42 21.38 16.87
N VAL A 67 -8.20 21.33 17.42
CA VAL A 67 -7.31 22.50 17.50
C VAL A 67 -6.11 22.36 16.57
N ALA A 68 -5.80 23.42 15.83
CA ALA A 68 -4.58 23.50 15.02
C ALA A 68 -3.38 23.98 15.85
N LYS A 69 -2.21 23.38 15.64
CA LYS A 69 -0.92 23.84 16.18
C LYS A 69 0.14 23.87 15.08
N ARG A 70 1.09 24.80 15.18
CA ARG A 70 2.31 24.80 14.37
C ARG A 70 3.48 24.51 15.29
N LEU A 71 4.25 23.47 14.98
CA LEU A 71 5.39 23.03 15.78
C LEU A 71 6.56 22.73 14.83
N PRO A 72 7.81 23.05 15.22
CA PRO A 72 8.98 22.62 14.46
C PRO A 72 9.11 21.09 14.53
N ASP A 73 9.47 20.46 13.41
CA ASP A 73 9.94 19.07 13.43
C ASP A 73 11.39 18.99 13.97
N PRO A 74 11.95 17.79 14.20
CA PRO A 74 13.33 17.64 14.68
C PRO A 74 14.40 18.25 13.76
N GLN A 75 14.03 18.58 12.51
CA GLN A 75 14.89 19.23 11.51
C GLN A 75 14.68 20.76 11.49
N GLY A 76 13.87 21.32 12.39
CA GLY A 76 13.58 22.75 12.50
C GLY A 76 12.52 23.26 11.50
N LYS A 77 11.93 22.39 10.67
CA LYS A 77 10.91 22.77 9.69
C LYS A 77 9.57 22.93 10.39
N MET A 78 8.95 24.10 10.25
CA MET A 78 7.61 24.34 10.81
C MET A 78 6.56 23.46 10.13
N ARG A 79 5.89 22.63 10.93
CA ARG A 79 4.82 21.73 10.48
C ARG A 79 3.51 22.07 11.19
N ARG A 80 2.40 21.85 10.51
CA ARG A 80 1.05 22.07 11.05
C ARG A 80 0.42 20.74 11.45
N TYR A 81 -0.13 20.69 12.65
CA TYR A 81 -0.80 19.54 13.23
C TYR A 81 -2.22 19.90 13.67
N TRP A 82 -3.08 18.89 13.70
CA TRP A 82 -4.41 18.90 14.30
C TRP A 82 -4.43 17.99 15.52
N ARG A 83 -4.98 18.48 16.62
CA ARG A 83 -5.31 17.71 17.82
C ARG A 83 -6.82 17.51 17.80
N ILE A 84 -7.25 16.28 17.59
CA ILE A 84 -8.66 15.92 17.41
C ILE A 84 -9.08 15.15 18.67
N PRO A 85 -10.06 15.64 19.45
CA PRO A 85 -10.50 14.93 20.64
C PRO A 85 -11.17 13.61 20.26
N VAL A 86 -10.82 12.55 20.98
CA VAL A 86 -11.29 11.18 20.82
C VAL A 86 -11.45 10.53 22.21
N MET A 87 -12.07 9.36 22.30
CA MET A 87 -12.38 8.74 23.60
C MET A 87 -11.14 8.45 24.47
N ASP A 88 -9.99 8.10 23.88
CA ASP A 88 -8.75 7.80 24.60
C ASP A 88 -7.85 9.03 24.80
N GLY A 89 -8.35 10.24 24.46
CA GLY A 89 -7.65 11.51 24.62
C GLY A 89 -7.64 12.33 23.34
N GLU A 90 -6.50 12.35 22.65
CA GLU A 90 -6.32 13.15 21.44
C GLU A 90 -5.61 12.39 20.32
N PHE A 91 -6.20 12.43 19.14
CA PHE A 91 -5.57 11.98 17.91
C PHE A 91 -4.77 13.13 17.29
N LEU A 92 -3.44 13.00 17.30
CA LEU A 92 -2.53 13.97 16.70
C LEU A 92 -2.25 13.62 15.23
N CYS A 93 -2.56 14.53 14.32
CA CYS A 93 -2.45 14.29 12.88
C CYS A 93 -1.86 15.49 12.13
N GLU A 94 -0.84 15.27 11.28
CA GLU A 94 -0.26 16.32 10.43
C GLU A 94 -1.29 16.82 9.40
N ASP A 95 -1.37 18.14 9.17
CA ASP A 95 -2.39 18.80 8.33
C ASP A 95 -2.44 18.21 6.91
N SER A 96 -1.26 17.92 6.37
CA SER A 96 -1.07 17.40 5.03
C SER A 96 0.08 16.43 4.97
N THR A 97 -0.01 15.48 4.06
CA THR A 97 1.13 14.69 3.57
C THR A 97 1.52 15.13 2.16
N ARG A 98 2.60 14.56 1.64
CA ARG A 98 3.04 14.77 0.26
C ARG A 98 2.96 13.48 -0.53
N ALA A 99 2.83 13.61 -1.85
CA ALA A 99 3.05 12.53 -2.79
C ALA A 99 4.30 12.84 -3.62
N VAL A 100 5.02 11.79 -3.98
CA VAL A 100 6.25 11.81 -4.78
C VAL A 100 5.90 11.55 -6.24
N ASP A 101 6.61 12.20 -7.15
CA ASP A 101 6.49 11.93 -8.58
C ASP A 101 7.32 10.72 -8.99
N GLY A 102 6.88 10.02 -10.03
CA GLY A 102 7.64 8.90 -10.59
C GLY A 102 7.65 7.64 -9.72
N ALA A 103 6.75 7.55 -8.73
CA ALA A 103 6.48 6.30 -8.03
C ALA A 103 6.01 5.23 -9.04
N VAL A 104 6.60 4.04 -8.97
CA VAL A 104 6.36 2.93 -9.89
C VAL A 104 5.59 1.85 -9.16
N GLY A 105 4.42 1.49 -9.68
CA GLY A 105 3.63 0.36 -9.20
C GLY A 105 3.62 -0.78 -10.20
N GLY A 106 3.51 -2.01 -9.70
CA GLY A 106 3.29 -3.20 -10.52
C GLY A 106 4.55 -3.88 -11.06
N GLY A 107 5.74 -3.55 -10.54
CA GLY A 107 6.93 -4.34 -10.84
C GLY A 107 6.75 -5.74 -10.23
N ASN A 108 6.94 -6.82 -11.00
CA ASN A 108 6.62 -8.16 -10.53
C ASN A 108 7.65 -9.22 -10.92
N LEU A 109 7.65 -10.31 -10.16
CA LEU A 109 8.46 -11.51 -10.41
C LEU A 109 7.57 -12.74 -10.28
N LEU A 110 7.70 -13.68 -11.21
CA LEU A 110 7.01 -14.96 -11.18
C LEU A 110 7.97 -16.07 -10.74
N PHE A 111 7.56 -16.84 -9.73
CA PHE A 111 8.23 -18.04 -9.26
C PHE A 111 7.52 -19.27 -9.81
N LEU A 112 8.16 -19.96 -10.75
CA LEU A 112 7.67 -21.20 -11.34
C LEU A 112 8.33 -22.37 -10.63
N GLY A 113 7.53 -23.21 -9.96
CA GLY A 113 8.05 -24.30 -9.14
C GLY A 113 7.30 -25.61 -9.31
N ARG A 114 7.89 -26.68 -8.77
CA ARG A 114 7.38 -28.06 -8.95
C ARG A 114 6.28 -28.40 -7.94
N LYS A 115 6.45 -27.97 -6.68
CA LYS A 115 5.54 -28.24 -5.56
C LYS A 115 5.17 -26.95 -4.86
N HIS A 116 3.92 -26.85 -4.43
CA HIS A 116 3.38 -25.64 -3.81
C HIS A 116 4.14 -25.25 -2.54
N ALA A 117 4.33 -26.18 -1.61
CA ALA A 117 4.99 -25.92 -0.33
C ALA A 117 6.41 -25.35 -0.52
N ASP A 118 7.23 -25.98 -1.37
CA ASP A 118 8.61 -25.55 -1.61
C ASP A 118 8.67 -24.17 -2.29
N THR A 119 7.75 -23.92 -3.24
CA THR A 119 7.70 -22.64 -3.98
C THR A 119 7.21 -21.50 -3.09
N LEU A 120 6.33 -21.80 -2.14
CA LEU A 120 5.86 -20.82 -1.17
C LEU A 120 7.00 -20.35 -0.27
N ILE A 121 7.86 -21.26 0.20
CA ILE A 121 9.06 -20.89 0.98
C ILE A 121 9.97 -19.96 0.18
N VAL A 122 10.19 -20.23 -1.11
CA VAL A 122 10.97 -19.36 -1.99
C VAL A 122 10.34 -17.97 -2.10
N ALA A 123 9.02 -17.90 -2.29
CA ALA A 123 8.29 -16.64 -2.39
C ALA A 123 8.35 -15.86 -1.06
N GLU A 124 8.21 -16.52 0.09
CA GLU A 124 8.31 -15.88 1.41
C GLU A 124 9.70 -15.31 1.66
N ILE A 125 10.77 -16.03 1.29
CA ILE A 125 12.15 -15.50 1.38
C ILE A 125 12.32 -14.26 0.48
N ALA A 126 11.76 -14.30 -0.74
CA ALA A 126 11.81 -13.17 -1.66
C ALA A 126 11.03 -11.95 -1.13
N VAL A 127 9.88 -12.18 -0.46
CA VAL A 127 9.11 -11.13 0.22
C VAL A 127 9.93 -10.46 1.32
N GLU A 128 10.60 -11.24 2.18
CA GLU A 128 11.43 -10.68 3.25
C GLU A 128 12.62 -9.88 2.70
N ALA A 129 13.26 -10.36 1.63
CA ALA A 129 14.31 -9.62 0.94
C ALA A 129 13.78 -8.31 0.33
N ALA A 130 12.61 -8.33 -0.30
CA ALA A 130 12.01 -7.15 -0.91
C ALA A 130 11.56 -6.12 0.15
N LYS A 131 11.04 -6.55 1.31
CA LYS A 131 10.68 -5.67 2.44
C LYS A 131 11.88 -4.91 3.02
N ALA A 132 13.09 -5.45 2.89
CA ALA A 132 14.31 -4.78 3.35
C ALA A 132 14.71 -3.59 2.46
N VAL A 133 14.13 -3.46 1.26
CA VAL A 133 14.40 -2.36 0.33
C VAL A 133 13.60 -1.12 0.75
N PRO A 134 14.26 0.00 1.12
CA PRO A 134 13.55 1.20 1.53
C PRO A 134 12.67 1.76 0.41
N GLY A 135 11.43 2.11 0.74
CA GLY A 135 10.45 2.67 -0.20
C GLY A 135 9.62 1.63 -0.93
N ALA A 136 10.09 0.38 -1.01
CA ALA A 136 9.35 -0.71 -1.63
C ALA A 136 8.28 -1.28 -0.69
N ILE A 137 7.12 -1.64 -1.24
CA ILE A 137 6.09 -2.41 -0.56
C ILE A 137 5.62 -3.57 -1.43
N LEU A 138 5.01 -4.57 -0.78
CA LEU A 138 4.31 -5.66 -1.45
C LEU A 138 2.83 -5.59 -1.07
N PRO A 139 1.93 -5.13 -1.96
CA PRO A 139 0.58 -4.72 -1.58
C PRO A 139 -0.39 -5.88 -1.36
N PHE A 140 -0.01 -7.10 -1.73
CA PHE A 140 -0.85 -8.29 -1.62
C PHE A 140 -0.72 -8.99 -0.26
N PRO A 141 -1.70 -9.83 0.14
CA PRO A 141 -1.66 -10.56 1.40
C PRO A 141 -0.36 -11.38 1.54
N GLY A 142 0.39 -11.15 2.61
CA GLY A 142 1.69 -11.78 2.81
C GLY A 142 2.77 -11.41 1.77
N GLY A 143 2.50 -10.44 0.89
CA GLY A 143 3.35 -10.04 -0.22
C GLY A 143 3.26 -10.95 -1.46
N ILE A 144 2.39 -11.96 -1.46
CA ILE A 144 2.36 -13.02 -2.48
C ILE A 144 1.01 -13.05 -3.20
N VAL A 145 1.07 -13.21 -4.51
CA VAL A 145 -0.08 -13.34 -5.42
C VAL A 145 -0.16 -14.77 -5.93
N ARG A 146 -1.35 -15.37 -5.79
CA ARG A 146 -1.66 -16.72 -6.31
C ARG A 146 -2.52 -16.71 -7.57
N SER A 147 -3.19 -15.60 -7.86
CA SER A 147 -4.21 -15.53 -8.91
C SER A 147 -3.61 -15.28 -10.28
N GLY A 148 -2.65 -14.36 -10.38
CA GLY A 148 -2.03 -13.88 -11.63
C GLY A 148 -3.06 -13.28 -12.59
N SER A 149 -2.90 -12.01 -12.96
CA SER A 149 -3.82 -11.36 -13.89
C SER A 149 -3.18 -10.96 -15.20
N LYS A 150 -3.96 -10.98 -16.29
CA LYS A 150 -3.64 -10.34 -17.56
C LYS A 150 -4.69 -9.29 -17.91
N VAL A 151 -4.30 -8.32 -18.73
CA VAL A 151 -5.22 -7.29 -19.23
C VAL A 151 -6.28 -7.90 -20.14
N GLY A 152 -7.52 -7.47 -19.96
CA GLY A 152 -8.68 -7.95 -20.70
C GLY A 152 -9.14 -9.34 -20.27
N GLY A 153 -10.09 -9.90 -21.01
CA GLY A 153 -10.58 -11.26 -20.80
C GLY A 153 -11.38 -11.78 -21.97
N ARG A 154 -11.63 -13.10 -21.98
CA ARG A 154 -12.46 -13.74 -23.02
C ARG A 154 -13.93 -13.31 -22.91
N THR A 155 -14.40 -13.05 -21.70
CA THR A 155 -15.74 -12.53 -21.43
C THR A 155 -15.76 -11.01 -21.65
N LYS A 156 -16.71 -10.54 -22.47
CA LYS A 156 -16.86 -9.12 -22.81
C LYS A 156 -17.06 -8.28 -21.54
N GLY A 157 -16.35 -7.15 -21.46
CA GLY A 157 -16.43 -6.21 -20.33
C GLY A 157 -15.46 -6.48 -19.17
N MET A 158 -14.68 -7.57 -19.22
CA MET A 158 -13.64 -7.82 -18.21
C MET A 158 -12.41 -6.95 -18.44
N MET A 159 -12.08 -6.09 -17.48
CA MET A 159 -10.84 -5.29 -17.52
C MET A 159 -9.58 -6.13 -17.27
N ALA A 160 -9.70 -7.19 -16.47
CA ALA A 160 -8.63 -8.14 -16.18
C ALA A 160 -9.20 -9.55 -16.03
N SER A 161 -8.39 -10.56 -16.34
CA SER A 161 -8.76 -11.97 -16.16
C SER A 161 -7.54 -12.80 -15.73
N THR A 162 -7.75 -14.07 -15.40
CA THR A 162 -6.65 -14.97 -15.03
C THR A 162 -5.60 -15.04 -16.14
N ASN A 163 -4.33 -15.06 -15.75
CA ASN A 163 -3.23 -15.27 -16.67
C ASN A 163 -3.12 -16.75 -17.05
N ASP A 164 -3.92 -17.15 -18.04
CA ASP A 164 -4.04 -18.54 -18.51
C ASP A 164 -2.73 -19.13 -19.03
N ALA A 165 -1.80 -18.31 -19.52
CA ALA A 165 -0.46 -18.76 -19.93
C ALA A 165 0.34 -19.36 -18.76
N TYR A 166 0.12 -18.88 -17.54
CA TYR A 166 0.82 -19.29 -16.32
C TYR A 166 -0.06 -20.12 -15.37
N CYS A 167 -1.17 -20.68 -15.86
CA CYS A 167 -2.04 -21.55 -15.07
C CYS A 167 -1.62 -23.03 -15.19
N PRO A 168 -1.13 -23.69 -14.10
CA PRO A 168 -0.71 -25.09 -14.17
C PRO A 168 -1.82 -26.05 -14.62
N THR A 169 -3.07 -25.74 -14.28
CA THR A 169 -4.26 -26.51 -14.70
C THR A 169 -4.56 -26.42 -16.19
N LEU A 170 -3.99 -25.44 -16.89
CA LEU A 170 -4.17 -25.20 -18.33
C LEU A 170 -2.90 -25.52 -19.15
N LYS A 171 -1.84 -26.03 -18.51
CA LYS A 171 -0.52 -26.28 -19.11
C LYS A 171 -0.56 -27.15 -20.37
N GLY A 172 -1.49 -28.12 -20.45
CA GLY A 172 -1.65 -28.99 -21.62
C GLY A 172 -2.32 -28.32 -22.83
N ARG A 173 -2.73 -27.06 -22.74
CA ARG A 173 -3.37 -26.32 -23.84
C ARG A 173 -2.34 -25.48 -24.59
N ALA A 174 -2.61 -25.22 -25.88
CA ALA A 174 -1.83 -24.28 -26.66
C ALA A 174 -1.81 -22.89 -25.99
N GLY A 175 -0.64 -22.24 -25.97
CA GLY A 175 -0.44 -20.92 -25.36
C GLY A 175 0.01 -20.93 -23.90
N SER A 176 0.30 -22.09 -23.30
CA SER A 176 0.97 -22.13 -22.01
C SER A 176 2.43 -21.67 -22.12
N ALA A 177 2.86 -20.86 -21.16
CA ALA A 177 4.25 -20.46 -20.96
C ALA A 177 4.97 -21.33 -19.90
N LEU A 178 4.31 -22.40 -19.41
CA LEU A 178 4.85 -23.23 -18.34
C LEU A 178 5.62 -24.43 -18.89
N PRO A 179 6.83 -24.72 -18.38
CA PRO A 179 7.53 -25.94 -18.72
C PRO A 179 6.86 -27.17 -18.08
N PRO A 180 7.09 -28.38 -18.61
CA PRO A 180 6.39 -29.60 -18.18
C PRO A 180 6.50 -29.91 -16.69
N GLU A 181 7.61 -29.58 -16.05
CA GLU A 181 7.88 -29.82 -14.63
C GLU A 181 7.21 -28.79 -13.69
N CYS A 182 6.73 -27.66 -14.22
CA CYS A 182 6.12 -26.61 -13.40
C CYS A 182 4.72 -27.04 -12.93
N GLY A 183 4.53 -27.10 -11.62
CA GLY A 183 3.27 -27.49 -10.96
C GLY A 183 2.58 -26.32 -10.24
N VAL A 184 3.28 -25.22 -10.00
CA VAL A 184 2.76 -24.04 -9.29
C VAL A 184 3.44 -22.78 -9.80
N VAL A 185 2.68 -21.68 -9.81
CA VAL A 185 3.21 -20.34 -10.05
C VAL A 185 2.77 -19.46 -8.88
N LEU A 186 3.72 -18.73 -8.31
CA LEU A 186 3.46 -17.63 -7.37
C LEU A 186 4.08 -16.36 -7.92
N GLU A 187 3.49 -15.23 -7.59
CA GLU A 187 3.93 -13.92 -8.03
C GLU A 187 4.21 -13.05 -6.80
N ILE A 188 5.24 -12.22 -6.86
CA ILE A 188 5.34 -11.06 -5.96
C ILE A 188 5.21 -9.80 -6.81
N VAL A 189 4.47 -8.83 -6.28
CA VAL A 189 4.29 -7.51 -6.88
C VAL A 189 4.88 -6.49 -5.92
N ILE A 190 5.66 -5.57 -6.46
CA ILE A 190 6.44 -4.58 -5.76
C ILE A 190 6.06 -3.20 -6.30
N ASP A 191 5.66 -2.32 -5.39
CA ASP A 191 5.44 -0.91 -5.66
C ASP A 191 6.48 -0.08 -4.89
N GLY A 192 7.02 0.99 -5.48
CA GLY A 192 8.11 1.81 -4.90
C GLY A 192 8.18 3.23 -5.42
#